data_AF-A0A369JF73-F1
#
_entry.id   AF-A0A369JF73-F1
#
_cell.length_a   1.000
_cell.length_b   1.000
_cell.length_c   1.000
_cell.angle_alpha   90.00
_cell.angle_beta   90.00
_cell.angle_gamma   90.00
#
_symmetry.space_group_name_H-M   'P 1'
#
loop_
_entity.id
_entity.type
_entity.pdbx_description
1 polymer ?
#
loop_
_entity_poly.entity_id
_entity_poly.type
_entity_poly.pdbx_seq_one_letter_code
_entity_poly.pdbx_strand_id
1 'polypeptide(L)'
;MPRLGGWIMTIEEMTAWAARMKGKPVEDVKFDEAFVTALLRLDKVKMDISCVSYPAGVDKMMVVTRYGETFNWKFGDDPTKLPQFKAGKREERVRLALEKEGIKGLEFVTSHGRL
;
A
#
# COMPACT_ATOMS: atom_id res chain seq x y z
N MET A 1 -1.20 10.00 14.13
CA MET A 1 -0.87 9.26 12.89
C MET A 1 -1.89 9.63 11.82
N PRO A 2 -1.49 9.84 10.56
CA PRO A 2 -2.43 10.14 9.49
C PRO A 2 -3.32 8.93 9.17
N ARG A 3 -4.53 9.22 8.68
CA ARG A 3 -5.42 8.24 8.07
C ARG A 3 -5.00 8.09 6.61
N LEU A 4 -4.66 6.88 6.22
CA LEU A 4 -4.26 6.57 4.86
C LEU A 4 -5.40 5.88 4.12
N GLY A 5 -5.55 6.21 2.84
CA GLY A 5 -6.43 5.53 1.91
C GLY A 5 -5.63 5.03 0.72
N GLY A 6 -5.78 3.76 0.38
CA GLY A 6 -4.92 3.16 -0.63
C GLY A 6 -5.27 1.73 -0.96
N TRP A 7 -4.50 1.20 -1.91
CA TRP A 7 -4.61 -0.17 -2.35
C TRP A 7 -3.63 -1.02 -1.57
N ILE A 8 -4.13 -2.02 -0.85
CA ILE A 8 -3.28 -2.94 -0.12
C ILE A 8 -2.87 -4.14 -0.98
N MET A 9 -1.68 -4.64 -0.69
CA MET A 9 -1.11 -5.87 -1.20
C MET A 9 -0.36 -6.58 -0.06
N THR A 10 -0.10 -7.86 -0.22
CA THR A 10 0.75 -8.60 0.72
C THR A 10 2.22 -8.22 0.54
N ILE A 11 3.05 -8.57 1.53
CA ILE A 11 4.50 -8.37 1.43
C ILE A 11 5.07 -9.21 0.29
N GLU A 12 4.57 -10.42 0.08
CA GLU A 12 4.98 -11.31 -1.00
C GLU A 12 4.66 -10.72 -2.37
N GLU A 13 3.50 -10.08 -2.53
CA GLU A 13 3.12 -9.39 -3.76
C GLU A 13 4.04 -8.21 -4.07
N MET A 14 4.39 -7.41 -3.06
CA MET A 14 5.35 -6.32 -3.19
C MET A 14 6.74 -6.86 -3.58
N THR A 15 7.21 -7.91 -2.92
CA THR A 15 8.52 -8.53 -3.21
C THR A 15 8.55 -9.10 -4.62
N ALA A 16 7.49 -9.80 -5.04
CA ALA A 16 7.36 -10.31 -6.40
C ALA A 16 7.32 -9.19 -7.44
N TRP A 17 6.68 -8.07 -7.13
CA TRP A 17 6.68 -6.88 -7.98
C TRP A 17 8.09 -6.28 -8.11
N ALA A 18 8.81 -6.12 -7.00
CA ALA A 18 10.18 -5.64 -7.00
C ALA A 18 11.16 -6.56 -7.74
N ALA A 19 11.01 -7.88 -7.58
CA ALA A 19 11.80 -8.89 -8.28
C ALA A 19 11.63 -8.77 -9.81
N ARG A 20 10.38 -8.61 -10.29
CA ARG A 20 10.10 -8.36 -11.72
C ARG A 20 10.75 -7.08 -12.22
N MET A 21 10.69 -5.99 -11.45
CA MET A 21 11.33 -4.71 -11.83
C MET A 21 12.85 -4.83 -11.95
N LYS A 22 13.46 -5.72 -11.17
CA LYS A 22 14.92 -5.94 -11.15
C LYS A 22 15.39 -7.08 -12.05
N GLY A 23 14.48 -7.86 -12.63
CA GLY A 23 14.81 -9.06 -13.40
C GLY A 23 15.50 -10.14 -12.57
N LYS A 24 15.14 -10.26 -11.28
CA LYS A 24 15.70 -11.25 -10.34
C LYS A 24 14.64 -12.27 -9.91
N PRO A 25 15.04 -13.47 -9.44
CA PRO A 25 14.18 -14.36 -8.67
C PRO A 25 13.62 -13.67 -7.41
N VAL A 26 12.45 -14.10 -6.94
CA VAL A 26 11.78 -13.48 -5.78
C VAL A 26 12.56 -13.76 -4.50
N GLU A 27 13.17 -14.94 -4.41
CA GLU A 27 13.96 -15.44 -3.29
C GLU A 27 15.22 -14.60 -3.03
N ASP A 28 15.72 -13.92 -4.06
CA ASP A 28 16.91 -13.06 -3.99
C ASP A 28 16.60 -11.62 -3.58
N VAL A 29 15.33 -11.25 -3.43
CA VAL A 29 14.91 -9.89 -3.08
C VAL A 29 14.51 -9.82 -1.61
N LYS A 30 15.30 -9.07 -0.83
CA LYS A 30 14.99 -8.79 0.58
C LYS A 30 13.87 -7.75 0.71
N PHE A 31 13.22 -7.74 1.87
CA PHE A 31 12.10 -6.83 2.15
C PHE A 31 12.48 -5.34 2.00
N ASP A 32 13.60 -4.92 2.58
CA ASP A 32 14.12 -3.55 2.50
C ASP A 32 14.40 -3.16 1.04
N GLU A 33 15.02 -4.07 0.29
CA GLU A 33 15.27 -3.89 -1.14
C GLU A 33 13.95 -3.77 -1.93
N ALA A 34 12.96 -4.62 -1.64
CA ALA A 34 11.65 -4.58 -2.27
C ALA A 34 10.91 -3.28 -1.97
N PHE A 35 10.90 -2.86 -0.71
CA PHE A 35 10.27 -1.64 -0.25
C PHE A 35 10.87 -0.41 -0.93
N VAL A 36 12.19 -0.28 -0.95
CA VAL A 36 12.87 0.85 -1.63
C VAL A 36 12.59 0.83 -3.13
N THR A 37 12.57 -0.34 -3.76
CA THR A 37 12.27 -0.45 -5.19
C THR A 37 10.84 0.00 -5.49
N ALA A 38 9.87 -0.44 -4.68
CA ALA A 38 8.47 -0.02 -4.77
C ALA A 38 8.31 1.49 -4.55
N LEU A 39 8.95 2.03 -3.52
CA LEU A 39 8.95 3.46 -3.19
C LEU A 39 9.47 4.30 -4.37
N LEU A 40 10.65 3.97 -4.91
CA LEU A 40 11.23 4.68 -6.05
C LEU A 40 10.38 4.56 -7.32
N ARG A 41 9.63 3.46 -7.48
CA ARG A 41 8.71 3.29 -8.61
C ARG A 41 7.48 4.18 -8.46
N LEU A 42 6.92 4.26 -7.26
CA LEU A 42 5.72 5.05 -6.96
C LEU A 42 5.98 6.55 -6.91
N ASP A 43 7.17 6.96 -6.47
CA ASP A 43 7.58 8.37 -6.45
C ASP A 43 7.52 9.01 -7.85
N LYS A 44 7.88 8.25 -8.89
CA LYS A 44 7.77 8.68 -10.30
C LYS A 44 6.33 9.05 -10.73
N VAL A 45 5.33 8.54 -10.03
CA VAL A 45 3.91 8.85 -10.26
C VAL A 45 3.28 9.63 -9.10
N LYS A 46 4.11 10.23 -8.23
CA LYS A 46 3.70 11.01 -7.06
C LYS A 46 2.76 10.23 -6.13
N MET A 47 3.08 8.96 -5.92
CA MET A 47 2.44 8.07 -4.97
C MET A 47 3.46 7.57 -3.95
N ASP A 48 2.95 7.06 -2.85
CA ASP A 48 3.77 6.62 -1.73
C ASP A 48 3.39 5.17 -1.35
N ILE A 49 4.22 4.54 -0.51
CA ILE A 49 3.99 3.20 0.01
C ILE A 49 4.21 3.18 1.52
N SER A 50 3.26 2.63 2.26
CA SER A 50 3.31 2.54 3.72
C SER A 50 3.05 1.11 4.17
N CYS A 51 3.72 0.69 5.23
CA CYS A 51 3.29 -0.47 5.99
C CYS A 51 2.03 -0.09 6.80
N VAL A 52 1.01 -0.93 6.74
CA VAL A 52 -0.25 -0.75 7.45
C VAL A 52 -0.68 -2.08 8.06
N SER A 53 -1.29 -2.04 9.25
CA SER A 53 -1.82 -3.24 9.90
C SER A 53 -3.31 -3.36 9.56
N TYR A 54 -3.64 -4.08 8.47
CA TYR A 54 -5.02 -4.25 7.99
C TYR A 54 -5.27 -5.64 7.38
N PRO A 55 -6.40 -6.31 7.69
CA PRO A 55 -7.25 -6.06 8.85
C PRO A 55 -6.50 -6.39 10.16
N ALA A 56 -6.99 -5.88 11.29
CA ALA A 56 -6.34 -5.84 12.60
C ALA A 56 -5.33 -6.98 12.86
N GLY A 57 -4.03 -6.65 12.84
CA GLY A 57 -2.92 -7.51 13.28
C GLY A 57 -2.04 -8.11 12.19
N VAL A 58 -2.43 -8.03 10.91
CA VAL A 58 -1.59 -8.49 9.79
C VAL A 58 -0.97 -7.30 9.07
N ASP A 59 0.36 -7.27 9.04
CA ASP A 59 1.10 -6.25 8.31
C ASP A 59 0.95 -6.45 6.80
N LYS A 60 0.54 -5.38 6.12
CA LYS A 60 0.38 -5.30 4.67
C LYS A 60 1.06 -4.06 4.14
N MET A 61 1.31 -4.06 2.84
CA MET A 61 1.83 -2.90 2.14
C MET A 61 0.68 -2.16 1.47
N MET A 62 0.58 -0.85 1.69
CA MET A 62 -0.41 0.02 1.07
C MET A 62 0.26 0.96 0.08
N VAL A 63 -0.19 0.95 -1.17
CA VAL A 63 0.05 2.08 -2.09
C VAL A 63 -0.90 3.21 -1.72
N VAL A 64 -0.32 4.27 -1.16
CA VAL A 64 -1.07 5.39 -0.59
C VAL A 64 -1.52 6.32 -1.71
N THR A 65 -2.83 6.56 -1.76
CA THR A 65 -3.45 7.48 -2.74
C THR A 65 -4.12 8.67 -2.07
N ARG A 66 -4.41 8.57 -0.76
CA ARG A 66 -5.03 9.62 0.05
C ARG A 66 -4.41 9.69 1.43
N TYR A 67 -4.25 10.92 1.90
CA TYR A 67 -3.97 11.25 3.29
C TYR A 67 -5.16 12.02 3.84
N GLY A 68 -5.47 11.79 5.11
CA GLY A 68 -6.42 12.59 5.85
C GLY A 68 -6.01 12.68 7.31
N GLU A 69 -6.53 13.69 7.99
CA GLU A 69 -6.37 13.81 9.43
C GLU A 69 -7.24 12.77 10.14
N THR A 70 -6.76 12.34 11.29
CA THR A 70 -7.50 11.46 12.21
C THR A 70 -7.59 12.20 13.54
N PHE A 71 -8.75 12.82 13.80
CA PHE A 71 -9.01 13.47 15.07
C PHE A 71 -9.41 12.40 16.10
N ASN A 72 -8.67 12.29 17.20
CA ASN A 72 -8.93 11.40 18.34
C ASN A 72 -8.79 9.87 18.14
N TRP A 73 -8.02 9.39 17.15
CA TRP A 73 -7.77 7.94 16.97
C TRP A 73 -6.34 7.53 17.36
N LYS A 74 -6.19 6.34 17.98
CA LYS A 74 -4.92 5.80 18.50
C LYS A 74 -4.49 4.53 17.77
N PHE A 75 -3.20 4.25 17.81
CA PHE A 75 -2.64 2.98 17.33
C PHE A 75 -3.27 1.81 18.10
N GLY A 76 -3.78 0.81 17.38
CA GLY A 76 -4.49 -0.34 17.94
C GLY A 76 -6.02 -0.23 17.87
N ASP A 77 -6.56 0.95 17.53
CA ASP A 77 -7.98 1.07 17.21
C ASP A 77 -8.30 0.31 15.90
N ASP A 78 -9.50 -0.28 15.85
CA ASP A 78 -9.95 -1.06 14.71
C ASP A 78 -10.09 -0.17 13.45
N PRO A 79 -9.30 -0.41 12.38
CA PRO A 79 -9.31 0.44 11.19
C PRO A 79 -10.64 0.39 10.44
N THR A 80 -11.48 -0.64 10.65
CA THR A 80 -12.82 -0.70 10.05
C THR A 80 -13.77 0.34 10.63
N LYS A 81 -13.50 0.83 11.85
CA LYS A 81 -14.27 1.89 12.52
C LYS A 81 -13.85 3.30 12.10
N LEU A 82 -12.75 3.43 11.35
CA LEU A 82 -12.36 4.71 10.77
C LEU A 82 -13.40 5.15 9.73
N PRO A 83 -13.63 6.47 9.56
CA PRO A 83 -14.41 6.93 8.44
C PRO A 83 -13.71 6.49 7.15
N GLN A 84 -14.37 5.65 6.37
CA GLN A 84 -13.77 5.01 5.21
C GLN A 84 -13.66 6.00 4.05
N PHE A 85 -12.50 6.04 3.39
CA PHE A 85 -12.38 6.64 2.08
C PHE A 85 -13.19 5.83 1.05
N LYS A 86 -13.75 6.52 0.06
CA LYS A 86 -14.33 5.88 -1.12
C LYS A 86 -13.38 6.03 -2.29
N ALA A 87 -13.10 4.93 -2.97
CA ALA A 87 -12.37 4.95 -4.22
C ALA A 87 -13.16 5.79 -5.26
N GLY A 88 -12.46 6.68 -5.96
CA GLY A 88 -13.00 7.42 -7.08
C GLY A 88 -12.21 7.14 -8.36
N LYS A 89 -12.46 7.94 -9.39
CA LYS A 89 -11.82 7.78 -10.72
C LYS A 89 -10.28 7.85 -10.67
N ARG A 90 -9.69 8.53 -9.68
CA ARG A 90 -8.24 8.57 -9.52
C ARG A 90 -7.74 7.23 -9.03
N GLU A 91 -8.33 6.71 -7.96
CA GLU A 91 -7.97 5.46 -7.32
C GLU A 91 -8.16 4.27 -8.28
N GLU A 92 -9.23 4.27 -9.07
CA GLU A 92 -9.48 3.28 -10.12
C GLU A 92 -8.35 3.23 -11.17
N ARG A 93 -7.85 4.39 -11.58
CA ARG A 93 -6.72 4.47 -12.52
C ARG A 93 -5.44 3.93 -11.92
N VAL A 94 -5.22 4.15 -10.61
CA VAL A 94 -4.09 3.56 -9.87
C VAL A 94 -4.22 2.04 -9.85
N ARG A 95 -5.40 1.51 -9.52
CA ARG A 95 -5.66 0.06 -9.54
C ARG A 95 -5.29 -0.54 -10.89
N LEU A 96 -5.80 0.02 -11.99
CA LEU A 96 -5.50 -0.48 -13.33
C LEU A 96 -4.01 -0.40 -13.69
N ALA A 97 -3.29 0.62 -13.21
CA ALA A 97 -1.84 0.73 -13.41
C ALA A 97 -1.08 -0.36 -12.65
N LEU A 98 -1.43 -0.61 -11.40
CA LEU A 98 -0.83 -1.66 -10.57
C LEU A 98 -1.16 -3.07 -11.11
N GLU A 99 -2.39 -3.29 -11.59
CA GLU A 99 -2.81 -4.53 -12.25
C GLU A 99 -2.00 -4.80 -13.53
N LYS A 100 -1.70 -3.77 -14.32
CA LYS A 100 -0.81 -3.89 -15.50
C LYS A 100 0.62 -4.26 -15.12
N GLU A 101 1.07 -3.88 -13.93
CA GLU A 101 2.37 -4.28 -13.38
C GLU A 101 2.34 -5.66 -12.71
N GLY A 102 1.21 -6.37 -12.82
CA GLY A 102 1.03 -7.73 -12.36
C GLY A 102 0.68 -7.86 -10.88
N ILE A 103 0.30 -6.76 -10.21
CA ILE A 103 -0.21 -6.79 -8.84
C ILE A 103 -1.72 -7.01 -8.92
N LYS A 104 -2.20 -8.16 -8.45
CA LYS A 104 -3.61 -8.56 -8.53
C LYS A 104 -4.26 -8.53 -7.15
N GLY A 105 -5.57 -8.65 -7.09
CA GLY A 105 -6.29 -8.80 -5.81
C GLY A 105 -6.26 -7.56 -4.90
N LEU A 106 -5.98 -6.38 -5.47
CA LEU A 106 -5.88 -5.13 -4.71
C LEU A 106 -7.22 -4.75 -4.07
N GLU A 107 -7.21 -4.55 -2.76
CA GLU A 107 -8.34 -4.08 -1.98
C GLU A 107 -8.13 -2.61 -1.61
N PHE A 108 -9.14 -1.76 -1.84
CA PHE A 108 -9.08 -0.35 -1.41
C PHE A 108 -9.55 -0.24 0.03
N VAL A 109 -8.66 0.22 0.90
CA VAL A 109 -8.91 0.23 2.34
C VAL A 109 -8.46 1.54 2.97
N THR A 110 -9.03 1.83 4.14
CA THR A 110 -8.59 2.92 5.00
C THR A 110 -7.87 2.33 6.21
N SER A 111 -6.66 2.80 6.51
CA SER A 111 -5.91 2.30 7.67
C SER A 111 -5.08 3.41 8.34
N HIS A 112 -4.50 3.07 9.48
CA HIS A 112 -3.40 3.84 10.07
C HIS A 112 -2.10 3.47 9.37
N GLY A 113 -1.30 4.47 9.00
CA GLY A 113 0.06 4.27 8.56
C GLY A 113 1.06 4.93 9.48
N ARG A 114 2.26 4.33 9.53
CA ARG A 114 3.47 5.04 9.93
C ARG A 114 4.04 5.66 8.67
N LEU A 115 4.13 7.00 8.64
CA LEU A 115 4.96 7.71 7.68
C LEU A 115 6.42 7.29 7.87
#